data_AF-A0A366FQ71-F1
#
_entry.id   AF-A0A366FQ71-F1
#
_cell.length_a   1.000
_cell.length_b   1.000
_cell.length_c   1.000
_cell.angle_alpha   90.00
_cell.angle_beta   90.00
_cell.angle_gamma   90.00
#
_symmetry.space_group_name_H-M   'P 1'
#
loop_
_entity.id
_entity.type
_entity.pdbx_description
1 polymer ?
#
loop_
_entity_poly.entity_id
_entity_poly.type
_entity_poly.pdbx_seq_one_letter_code
_entity_poly.pdbx_strand_id
1 'polypeptide(L)'
;MCDYSLEMYGSRPAREGELYVSTRFPSGSVGFAAPGDPRVPVCVQCDTRVVLTDVPAAMQKTYGIGPEVETVFAQRETGLYRDGLRLKDGRFLSLQDLPPGVGAYVPSLLERGLSKRVEKGVRLPEIV
;
A
#
# COMPACT_ATOMS: atom_id res chain seq x y z
N MET A 1 12.73 -12.11 -3.11
CA MET A 1 11.80 -13.16 -3.55
C MET A 1 10.59 -13.04 -2.65
N CYS A 2 9.40 -12.69 -3.18
CA CYS A 2 8.18 -12.72 -2.38
C CYS A 2 7.80 -14.20 -2.22
N ASP A 3 7.94 -14.69 -1.00
CA ASP A 3 7.97 -16.10 -0.67
C ASP A 3 6.55 -16.67 -0.62
N TYR A 4 6.33 -17.81 -1.26
CA TYR A 4 5.19 -18.72 -1.18
C TYR A 4 3.84 -18.35 -1.85
N SER A 5 3.25 -17.18 -1.63
CA SER A 5 1.82 -17.01 -2.00
C SER A 5 1.54 -16.80 -3.49
N LEU A 6 2.58 -16.51 -4.27
CA LEU A 6 2.50 -16.17 -5.69
C LEU A 6 3.60 -16.82 -6.53
N GLU A 7 4.28 -17.85 -6.02
CA GLU A 7 5.43 -18.50 -6.68
C GLU A 7 5.11 -19.06 -8.07
N MET A 8 3.84 -19.35 -8.34
CA MET A 8 3.39 -19.85 -9.64
C MET A 8 3.26 -18.73 -10.70
N TYR A 9 3.38 -17.46 -10.31
CA TYR A 9 3.26 -16.30 -11.19
C TYR A 9 4.62 -15.62 -11.40
N GLY A 10 4.91 -15.23 -12.64
CA GLY A 10 5.95 -14.26 -12.91
C GLY A 10 5.58 -12.94 -12.23
N SER A 11 6.45 -12.44 -11.34
CA SER A 11 6.23 -11.20 -10.60
C SER A 11 7.15 -10.09 -11.09
N ARG A 12 6.77 -8.85 -10.81
CA ARG A 12 7.61 -7.67 -11.06
C ARG A 12 7.78 -6.84 -9.78
N PRO A 13 8.87 -6.09 -9.64
CA PRO A 13 9.05 -5.21 -8.47
C PRO A 13 8.08 -4.03 -8.53
N ALA A 14 7.65 -3.59 -7.35
CA ALA A 14 7.00 -2.30 -7.16
C ALA A 14 7.96 -1.15 -7.49
N ARG A 15 7.43 -0.08 -8.06
CA ARG A 15 8.11 1.18 -8.38
C ARG A 15 7.46 2.35 -7.64
N GLU A 16 8.26 3.35 -7.31
CA GLU A 16 7.79 4.62 -6.77
C GLU A 16 6.89 5.36 -7.76
N GLY A 17 5.88 6.06 -7.25
CA GLY A 17 4.90 6.81 -8.03
C GLY A 17 3.91 5.95 -8.82
N GLU A 18 3.98 4.63 -8.70
CA GLU A 18 3.11 3.71 -9.44
C GLU A 18 1.90 3.29 -8.60
N LEU A 19 0.76 3.16 -9.28
CA LEU A 19 -0.52 2.74 -8.73
C LEU A 19 -0.73 1.23 -8.91
N TYR A 20 -1.32 0.63 -7.88
CA TYR A 20 -1.66 -0.77 -7.79
C TYR A 20 -3.08 -0.93 -7.25
N VAL A 21 -3.60 -2.13 -7.39
CA VAL A 21 -4.89 -2.53 -6.84
C VAL A 21 -4.77 -3.90 -6.18
N SER A 22 -5.42 -4.07 -5.03
CA SER A 22 -5.57 -5.38 -4.41
C SER A 22 -6.32 -6.32 -5.35
N THR A 23 -5.75 -7.48 -5.59
CA THR A 23 -6.22 -8.44 -6.58
C THR A 23 -6.22 -9.83 -5.96
N ARG A 24 -7.32 -10.55 -6.12
CA ARG A 24 -7.38 -11.98 -5.79
C ARG A 24 -6.90 -12.78 -7.00
N PHE A 25 -5.80 -13.50 -6.84
CA PHE A 25 -5.21 -14.33 -7.88
C PHE A 25 -5.90 -15.70 -7.94
N PRO A 26 -5.80 -16.43 -9.07
CA PRO A 26 -6.36 -17.78 -9.20
C PRO A 26 -5.92 -18.79 -8.13
N SER A 27 -4.79 -18.57 -7.47
CA SER A 27 -4.33 -19.34 -6.30
C SER A 27 -5.22 -19.15 -5.06
N GLY A 28 -6.13 -18.18 -5.08
CA GLY A 28 -6.94 -17.76 -3.95
C GLY A 28 -6.29 -16.68 -3.08
N SER A 29 -4.98 -16.47 -3.22
CA SER A 29 -4.23 -15.44 -2.49
C SER A 29 -4.57 -14.04 -3.01
N VAL A 30 -4.54 -13.06 -2.10
CA VAL A 30 -4.64 -11.63 -2.41
C VAL A 30 -3.25 -11.01 -2.37
N GLY A 31 -2.96 -10.19 -3.39
CA GLY A 31 -1.75 -9.38 -3.49
C GLY A 31 -2.01 -8.09 -4.26
N PHE A 32 -0.95 -7.40 -4.68
CA PHE A 32 -1.07 -6.22 -5.53
C PHE A 32 -0.81 -6.56 -6.99
N ALA A 33 -1.49 -5.86 -7.89
CA ALA A 33 -1.24 -5.89 -9.33
C ALA A 33 -1.40 -4.48 -9.93
N ALA A 34 -0.87 -4.26 -11.14
CA ALA A 34 -1.23 -3.05 -11.88
C ALA A 34 -2.72 -3.10 -12.26
N PRO A 35 -3.46 -1.98 -12.20
CA PRO A 35 -4.86 -1.95 -12.64
C PRO A 35 -5.08 -2.45 -14.07
N GLY A 36 -4.11 -2.20 -14.96
CA GLY A 36 -4.15 -2.66 -16.36
C GLY A 36 -3.60 -4.07 -16.59
N ASP A 37 -2.98 -4.69 -15.59
CA ASP A 37 -2.42 -6.05 -15.70
C ASP A 37 -2.60 -6.84 -14.39
N PRO A 38 -3.83 -7.36 -14.15
CA PRO A 38 -4.17 -8.06 -12.92
C PRO A 38 -3.56 -9.47 -12.83
N ARG A 39 -2.86 -9.95 -13.87
CA ARG A 39 -2.28 -11.30 -13.92
C ARG A 39 -0.86 -11.33 -13.38
N VAL A 40 -0.18 -10.19 -13.39
CA VAL A 40 1.21 -10.06 -12.96
C VAL A 40 1.24 -9.46 -11.56
N PRO A 41 1.54 -10.26 -10.53
CA PRO A 41 1.69 -9.73 -9.19
C PRO A 41 2.86 -8.76 -9.09
N VAL A 42 2.66 -7.77 -8.23
CA VAL A 42 3.65 -6.77 -7.86
C VAL A 42 4.25 -7.14 -6.52
N CYS A 43 5.57 -7.34 -6.52
CA CYS A 43 6.36 -7.59 -5.33
C CYS A 43 6.79 -6.27 -4.69
N VAL A 44 6.22 -5.98 -3.52
CA VAL A 44 6.63 -4.85 -2.69
C VAL A 44 7.72 -5.31 -1.74
N GLN A 45 8.79 -4.52 -1.58
CA GLN A 45 9.87 -4.87 -0.64
C GLN A 45 9.41 -4.59 0.81
N CYS A 46 9.88 -5.39 1.78
CA CYS A 46 9.73 -5.06 3.20
C CYS A 46 10.24 -3.65 3.50
N ASP A 47 9.58 -3.00 4.45
CA ASP A 47 9.82 -1.62 4.86
C ASP A 47 9.53 -0.56 3.78
N THR A 48 8.95 -0.96 2.65
CA THR A 48 8.43 -0.01 1.64
C THR A 48 7.18 0.67 2.18
N ARG A 49 7.13 2.00 2.13
CA ARG A 49 5.91 2.75 2.42
C ARG A 49 4.87 2.49 1.33
N VAL A 50 3.65 2.19 1.74
CA VAL A 50 2.50 1.99 0.86
C VAL A 50 1.35 2.82 1.39
N VAL A 51 0.72 3.62 0.55
CA VAL A 51 -0.52 4.30 0.88
C VAL A 51 -1.66 3.50 0.28
N LEU A 52 -2.61 3.09 1.12
CA LEU A 52 -3.87 2.51 0.66
C LEU A 52 -4.87 3.62 0.37
N THR A 53 -5.62 3.48 -0.71
CA THR A 53 -6.75 4.34 -1.08
C THR A 53 -8.01 3.49 -1.21
N ASP A 54 -9.17 4.13 -1.23
CA ASP A 54 -10.46 3.45 -1.43
C ASP A 54 -10.71 2.36 -0.38
N VAL A 55 -10.21 2.57 0.85
CA VAL A 55 -10.36 1.62 1.95
C VAL A 55 -11.84 1.49 2.29
N PRO A 56 -12.44 0.28 2.27
CA PRO A 56 -13.87 0.12 2.51
C PRO A 56 -14.31 0.54 3.91
N ALA A 57 -15.50 1.10 4.05
CA ALA A 57 -16.03 1.61 5.32
C ALA A 57 -16.02 0.57 6.47
N ALA A 58 -16.24 -0.70 6.15
CA ALA A 58 -16.15 -1.78 7.14
C ALA A 58 -14.72 -1.90 7.71
N MET A 59 -13.71 -1.82 6.86
CA MET A 59 -12.30 -1.86 7.26
C MET A 59 -11.89 -0.59 7.99
N GLN A 60 -12.35 0.58 7.52
CA GLN A 60 -12.19 1.85 8.24
C GLN A 60 -12.67 1.74 9.69
N LYS A 61 -13.85 1.17 9.90
CA LYS A 61 -14.41 0.96 11.25
C LYS A 61 -13.63 -0.07 12.06
N THR A 62 -13.30 -1.24 11.49
CA THR A 62 -12.57 -2.31 12.17
C THR A 62 -11.17 -1.88 12.61
N TYR A 63 -10.48 -1.13 11.75
CA TYR A 63 -9.11 -0.69 12.01
C TYR A 63 -9.02 0.76 12.47
N GLY A 64 -10.12 1.50 12.62
CA GLY A 64 -10.06 2.92 13.01
C GLY A 64 -9.18 3.77 12.09
N ILE A 65 -9.22 3.49 10.78
CA ILE A 65 -8.44 4.16 9.73
C ILE A 65 -9.36 4.95 8.80
N GLY A 66 -8.81 5.91 8.06
CA GLY A 66 -9.53 6.68 7.05
C GLY A 66 -9.69 5.95 5.72
N PRO A 67 -10.38 6.58 4.74
CA PRO A 67 -10.48 6.08 3.36
C PRO A 67 -9.13 6.02 2.64
N GLU A 68 -8.17 6.83 3.10
CA GLU A 68 -6.76 6.77 2.72
C GLU A 68 -5.92 6.57 3.99
N VAL A 69 -4.94 5.67 3.94
CA VAL A 69 -4.03 5.41 5.06
C VAL A 69 -2.61 5.09 4.61
N GLU A 70 -1.65 5.76 5.24
CA GLU A 70 -0.24 5.44 5.09
C GLU A 70 0.15 4.24 5.96
N THR A 71 0.84 3.30 5.34
CA THR A 71 1.29 2.05 5.94
C THR A 71 2.72 1.71 5.50
N VAL A 72 3.28 0.67 6.10
CA VAL A 72 4.57 0.11 5.71
C VAL A 72 4.40 -1.36 5.38
N PHE A 73 4.85 -1.79 4.21
CA PHE A 73 4.85 -3.19 3.82
C PHE A 73 5.72 -4.00 4.76
N ALA A 74 5.17 -5.09 5.28
CA ALA A 74 5.83 -5.92 6.28
C ALA A 74 5.49 -7.39 6.07
N GLN A 75 6.40 -8.25 6.54
CA GLN A 75 6.21 -9.69 6.55
C GLN A 75 6.16 -10.21 7.99
N ARG A 76 5.25 -11.13 8.26
CA ARG A 76 5.25 -11.91 9.50
C ARG A 76 6.19 -13.09 9.39
N GLU A 77 6.76 -13.49 10.53
CA GLU A 77 7.64 -14.68 10.61
C GLU A 77 6.85 -16.00 10.53
N THR A 78 5.59 -15.99 10.95
CA THR A 78 4.74 -17.19 11.07
C THR A 78 3.40 -17.02 10.37
N GLY A 79 2.78 -18.15 10.00
CA GLY A 79 1.48 -18.21 9.32
C GLY A 79 1.57 -18.59 7.84
N LEU A 80 0.44 -19.00 7.27
CA LEU A 80 0.34 -19.40 5.86
C LEU A 80 0.52 -18.22 4.90
N TYR A 81 0.01 -17.05 5.29
CA TYR A 81 0.15 -15.81 4.53
C TYR A 81 0.95 -14.82 5.35
N ARG A 82 2.12 -14.46 4.83
CA ARG A 82 3.12 -13.65 5.57
C ARG A 82 3.07 -12.18 5.21
N ASP A 83 2.63 -11.85 4.01
CA ASP A 83 2.61 -10.48 3.48
C ASP A 83 1.45 -9.66 4.04
N GLY A 84 1.75 -8.41 4.38
CA GLY A 84 0.76 -7.46 4.86
C GLY A 84 1.32 -6.05 5.01
N LEU A 85 0.53 -5.22 5.70
CA LEU A 85 0.79 -3.81 5.90
C LEU A 85 0.77 -3.50 7.39
N ARG A 86 1.80 -2.83 7.87
CA ARG A 86 1.86 -2.30 9.22
C ARG A 86 1.28 -0.89 9.25
N LEU A 87 0.25 -0.71 10.05
CA LEU A 87 -0.37 0.58 10.32
C LEU A 87 0.56 1.43 11.22
N LYS A 88 0.32 2.75 11.26
CA LYS A 88 1.11 3.69 12.10
C LYS A 88 1.09 3.37 13.59
N ASP A 89 0.02 2.74 14.06
CA ASP A 89 -0.13 2.30 15.45
C ASP A 89 0.50 0.91 15.73
N GLY A 90 1.18 0.33 14.74
CA GLY A 90 1.88 -0.94 14.86
C GLY A 90 1.05 -2.19 14.54
N ARG A 91 -0.28 -2.07 14.35
CA ARG A 91 -1.12 -3.21 13.98
C ARG A 91 -0.76 -3.73 12.58
N PHE A 92 -0.89 -5.04 12.42
CA PHE A 92 -0.65 -5.73 11.15
C PHE A 92 -1.97 -6.03 10.45
N LEU A 93 -2.09 -5.58 9.21
CA LEU A 93 -3.19 -5.87 8.30
C LEU A 93 -2.69 -6.89 7.26
N SER A 94 -3.26 -8.09 7.23
CA SER A 94 -2.87 -9.10 6.24
C SER A 94 -3.34 -8.67 4.86
N LEU A 95 -2.53 -8.90 3.80
CA LEU A 95 -3.03 -8.68 2.44
C LEU A 95 -4.27 -9.53 2.14
N GLN A 96 -4.41 -10.68 2.81
CA GLN A 96 -5.58 -11.56 2.63
C GLN A 96 -6.88 -10.96 3.18
N ASP A 97 -6.78 -9.96 4.06
CA ASP A 97 -7.93 -9.23 4.59
C ASP A 97 -8.36 -8.08 3.65
N LEU A 98 -7.54 -7.74 2.64
CA LEU A 98 -7.90 -6.75 1.62
C LEU A 98 -8.92 -7.35 0.66
N PRO A 99 -10.14 -6.79 0.55
CA PRO A 99 -11.02 -7.14 -0.55
C PRO A 99 -10.37 -6.66 -1.87
N PRO A 100 -10.64 -7.32 -3.01
CA PRO A 100 -10.19 -6.84 -4.31
C PRO A 100 -10.73 -5.43 -4.60
N GLY A 101 -9.92 -4.59 -5.25
CA GLY A 101 -10.30 -3.23 -5.63
C GLY A 101 -9.82 -2.12 -4.70
N VAL A 102 -9.15 -2.43 -3.59
CA VAL A 102 -8.50 -1.43 -2.73
C VAL A 102 -7.27 -0.91 -3.47
N GLY A 103 -7.20 0.41 -3.66
CA GLY A 103 -6.07 1.06 -4.31
C GLY A 103 -4.84 1.08 -3.40
N ALA A 104 -3.67 1.03 -4.01
CA ALA A 104 -2.40 1.15 -3.30
C ALA A 104 -1.37 1.88 -4.16
N TYR A 105 -0.51 2.68 -3.56
CA TYR A 105 0.64 3.26 -4.28
C TYR A 105 1.87 3.40 -3.39
N VAL A 106 3.04 3.35 -4.02
CA VAL A 106 4.31 3.64 -3.36
C VAL A 106 4.62 5.12 -3.60
N PRO A 107 4.55 5.99 -2.57
CA PRO A 107 4.79 7.41 -2.76
C PRO A 107 6.21 7.68 -3.22
N SER A 108 6.40 8.73 -4.03
CA SER A 108 7.74 9.12 -4.46
C SER A 108 8.46 9.92 -3.36
N LEU A 109 9.79 9.82 -3.30
CA LEU A 109 10.57 10.60 -2.33
C LEU A 109 10.40 12.13 -2.48
N LEU A 110 10.03 12.61 -3.68
CA LEU A 110 9.83 14.04 -3.99
C LEU A 110 8.55 14.62 -3.37
N GLU A 111 7.49 13.83 -3.21
CA GLU A 111 6.23 14.27 -2.58
C GLU A 111 6.41 14.67 -1.11
N ARG A 112 7.45 14.13 -0.45
CA ARG A 112 7.84 14.50 0.91
C ARG A 112 8.32 15.95 1.03
N GLY A 113 8.85 16.51 -0.07
CA GLY A 113 9.41 17.87 -0.12
C GLY A 113 8.37 18.96 -0.39
N LEU A 114 7.32 18.66 -1.14
CA LEU A 114 6.26 19.63 -1.45
C LEU A 114 5.27 19.81 -0.31
N SER A 115 4.78 18.72 0.28
CA SER A 115 3.78 18.80 1.38
C SER A 115 4.34 19.55 2.61
N LYS A 116 5.63 19.35 2.94
CA LYS A 116 6.30 20.06 4.05
C LYS A 116 6.65 21.52 3.77
N ARG A 117 6.72 21.95 2.50
CA ARG A 117 7.02 23.34 2.13
C ARG A 117 5.77 24.20 2.09
N VAL A 118 4.62 23.64 1.67
CA VAL A 118 3.35 24.37 1.62
C VAL A 118 2.90 24.79 3.03
N GLU A 119 3.12 23.96 4.06
CA GLU A 119 2.75 24.32 5.44
C GLU A 119 3.67 25.38 6.08
N LYS A 120 4.84 25.68 5.51
CA LYS A 120 5.85 26.56 6.13
C LYS A 120 6.12 27.88 5.42
N GLY A 121 5.39 28.27 4.38
CA GLY A 121 5.74 29.50 3.68
C GLY A 121 4.70 30.08 2.74
N VAL A 122 3.68 30.74 3.29
CA VAL A 122 3.14 31.97 2.70
C VAL A 122 2.76 32.93 3.83
N ARG A 123 3.71 33.73 4.32
CA ARG A 123 3.41 35.02 4.93
C ARG A 123 3.68 36.06 3.85
N LEU A 124 2.62 36.53 3.19
CA LEU A 124 2.70 37.70 2.32
C LEU A 124 3.02 38.91 3.22
N PRO A 125 4.01 39.76 2.87
CA PRO A 125 4.14 41.04 3.55
C PRO A 125 2.94 41.93 3.17
N GLU A 126 2.31 42.55 4.16
CA GLU A 126 1.41 43.68 3.93
C GLU A 126 2.23 44.79 3.28
N ILE A 127 1.84 45.15 2.04
CA ILE A 127 2.35 46.34 1.37
C ILE A 127 1.37 47.46 1.70
N VAL A 128 1.95 48.50 2.30
CA VAL A 128 1.39 49.76 2.83
C VAL A 128 0.46 50.47 1.85
#